data_AF-A0AAN5D4S3-F1
#
_entry.id   AF-A0AAN5D4S3-F1
#
_cell.length_a   1.000
_cell.length_b   1.000
_cell.length_c   1.000
_cell.angle_alpha   90.00
_cell.angle_beta   90.00
_cell.angle_gamma   90.00
#
_symmetry.space_group_name_H-M   'P 1'
#
loop_
_entity.id
_entity.type
_entity.pdbx_description
1 polymer ?
#
loop_
_entity_poly.entity_id
_entity_poly.type
_entity_poly.pdbx_seq_one_letter_code
_entity_poly.pdbx_strand_id
1 'polypeptide(L)'
;MIPFWRQLKFLLWKGVVVKRRQKTWLAIEILVPILLFAILALIRTRDFNEYHPTCHYASKPFASAGLAPFLNGWLCFLTNRCSVSPVTGDEQRKLGEGVENSL
;
A
#
# COMPACT_ATOMS: atom_id res chain seq x y z
N MET A 1 48.97 11.70 -40.84
CA MET A 1 47.57 11.61 -40.37
C MET A 1 47.50 10.59 -39.25
N ILE A 2 47.01 10.97 -38.07
CA ILE A 2 46.85 10.03 -36.95
C ILE A 2 45.61 9.18 -37.24
N PRO A 3 45.68 7.83 -37.17
CA PRO A 3 44.54 6.99 -37.50
C PRO A 3 43.39 7.21 -36.50
N PHE A 4 42.16 7.26 -37.00
CA PHE A 4 40.93 7.51 -36.23
C PHE A 4 40.83 6.65 -34.96
N TRP A 5 41.20 5.37 -35.06
CA TRP A 5 41.24 4.43 -33.94
C TRP A 5 42.15 4.86 -32.79
N ARG A 6 43.27 5.51 -33.09
CA ARG A 6 44.21 5.99 -32.06
C ARG A 6 43.63 7.20 -31.34
N GLN A 7 42.94 8.07 -32.06
CA GLN A 7 42.26 9.24 -31.50
C GLN A 7 41.06 8.80 -30.62
N LEU A 8 40.27 7.82 -31.07
CA LEU A 8 39.18 7.22 -30.29
C LEU A 8 39.68 6.57 -28.99
N LYS A 9 40.78 5.82 -29.05
CA LYS A 9 41.39 5.18 -27.88
C LYS A 9 41.89 6.20 -26.85
N PHE A 10 42.51 7.29 -27.30
CA PHE A 10 42.91 8.39 -26.41
C PHE A 10 41.72 9.10 -25.76
N LEU A 11 40.62 9.29 -26.51
CA LEU A 11 39.39 9.91 -25.99
C LEU A 11 38.74 9.04 -24.91
N LEU A 12 38.62 7.73 -25.16
CA LEU A 12 38.12 6.74 -24.19
C LEU A 12 39.03 6.66 -22.96
N TRP A 13 40.35 6.62 -23.15
CA TRP A 13 41.32 6.63 -22.06
C TRP A 13 41.19 7.87 -21.18
N LYS A 14 40.97 9.04 -21.76
CA LYS A 14 40.72 10.29 -21.02
C LYS A 14 39.44 10.19 -20.18
N GLY A 15 38.36 9.65 -20.75
CA GLY A 15 37.11 9.41 -20.03
C GLY A 15 37.26 8.42 -18.88
N VAL A 16 38.01 7.34 -19.09
CA VAL A 16 38.34 6.34 -18.05
C VAL A 16 39.22 6.93 -16.95
N VAL A 17 40.24 7.72 -17.30
CA VAL A 17 41.13 8.38 -16.33
C VAL A 17 40.38 9.43 -15.51
N VAL A 18 39.46 10.19 -16.13
CA VAL A 18 38.58 11.13 -15.42
C VAL A 18 37.69 10.41 -14.41
N LYS A 19 37.01 9.32 -14.82
CA LYS A 19 36.22 8.49 -13.89
C LYS A 19 37.09 7.83 -12.81
N ARG A 20 38.31 7.41 -13.15
CA ARG A 20 39.30 6.86 -12.20
C ARG A 20 39.86 7.88 -11.21
N ARG A 21 39.82 9.18 -11.50
CA ARG A 21 40.20 10.26 -10.57
C ARG A 21 39.01 10.74 -9.73
N GLN A 22 37.79 10.61 -10.26
CA GLN A 22 36.53 10.85 -9.55
C GLN A 22 35.95 9.56 -8.92
N LYS A 23 36.80 8.75 -8.28
CA LYS A 23 36.36 7.50 -7.60
C LYS A 23 35.29 7.76 -6.55
N THR A 24 35.37 8.90 -5.86
CA THR A 24 34.39 9.32 -4.85
C THR A 24 33.02 9.50 -5.46
N TRP A 25 32.91 10.16 -6.61
CA TRP A 25 31.63 10.36 -7.32
C TRP A 25 31.04 9.04 -7.83
N LEU A 26 31.87 8.17 -8.41
CA LEU A 26 31.41 6.84 -8.85
C LEU A 26 30.98 5.97 -7.66
N ALA A 27 31.69 6.03 -6.54
CA ALA A 27 31.32 5.34 -5.32
C ALA A 27 29.97 5.87 -4.81
N ILE A 28 29.75 7.18 -4.75
CA ILE A 28 28.48 7.79 -4.35
C ILE A 28 27.33 7.32 -5.26
N GLU A 29 27.52 7.31 -6.57
CA GLU A 29 26.49 6.88 -7.53
C GLU A 29 26.10 5.40 -7.36
N ILE A 30 27.00 4.55 -6.85
CA ILE A 30 26.69 3.16 -6.47
C ILE A 30 26.13 3.06 -5.05
N LEU A 31 26.60 3.89 -4.12
CA LEU A 31 26.19 3.88 -2.72
C LEU A 31 24.74 4.37 -2.56
N VAL A 32 24.33 5.36 -3.36
CA VAL A 32 22.97 5.91 -3.37
C VAL A 32 21.89 4.85 -3.63
N PRO A 33 21.93 4.04 -4.71
CA PRO A 33 20.92 3.01 -4.93
C PRO A 33 20.96 1.94 -3.83
N ILE A 34 22.14 1.53 -3.36
CA ILE A 34 22.27 0.57 -2.26
C ILE A 34 21.57 1.09 -0.99
N LEU A 35 21.82 2.35 -0.64
CA LEU A 35 21.25 2.98 0.55
C LEU A 35 19.72 3.14 0.42
N LEU A 36 19.23 3.50 -0.77
CA LEU A 36 17.80 3.56 -1.06
C LEU A 36 17.12 2.20 -0.89
N PHE A 37 17.72 1.13 -1.44
CA PHE A 37 17.22 -0.23 -1.27
C PHE A 37 17.24 -0.68 0.20
N ALA A 38 18.30 -0.35 0.94
CA ALA A 38 18.40 -0.69 2.36
C ALA A 38 17.29 -0.03 3.19
N ILE A 39 16.99 1.26 2.95
CA ILE A 39 15.89 1.96 3.64
C ILE A 39 14.55 1.31 3.30
N LEU A 40 14.27 1.01 2.03
CA LEU A 40 13.03 0.35 1.63
C LEU A 40 12.88 -1.03 2.27
N ALA A 41 13.97 -1.81 2.35
CA ALA A 41 13.97 -3.10 3.03
C ALA A 41 13.67 -2.95 4.53
N LEU A 42 14.28 -1.98 5.21
CA LEU A 42 14.00 -1.69 6.63
C LEU A 42 12.53 -1.32 6.86
N ILE A 43 11.95 -0.48 5.99
CA ILE A 43 10.53 -0.13 6.06
C ILE A 43 9.65 -1.37 5.85
N ARG A 44 10.02 -2.29 4.95
CA ARG A 44 9.27 -3.53 4.76
C ARG A 44 9.36 -4.48 5.95
N THR A 45 10.52 -4.57 6.61
CA THR A 45 10.66 -5.38 7.84
C THR A 45 9.89 -4.82 9.03
N ARG A 46 9.50 -3.54 8.94
CA ARG A 46 8.51 -2.94 9.84
C ARG A 46 7.15 -3.33 9.27
N ASP A 47 6.78 -4.60 9.42
CA ASP A 47 5.52 -5.13 8.90
C ASP A 47 4.32 -4.35 9.49
N PHE A 48 3.85 -3.34 8.75
CA PHE A 48 2.61 -2.60 9.01
C PHE A 48 1.38 -3.35 8.51
N ASN A 49 1.48 -4.68 8.35
CA ASN A 49 0.35 -5.46 7.91
C ASN A 49 -0.59 -5.70 9.09
N GLU A 50 -1.32 -4.66 9.48
CA GLU A 50 -2.46 -4.79 10.38
C GLU A 50 -3.52 -5.61 9.66
N TYR A 51 -3.69 -6.86 10.09
CA TYR A 51 -4.77 -7.70 9.59
C TYR A 51 -6.08 -7.14 10.13
N HIS A 52 -6.83 -6.45 9.28
CA HIS A 52 -8.17 -5.99 9.60
C HIS A 52 -9.17 -7.12 9.27
N PRO A 53 -9.77 -7.79 10.27
CA PRO A 53 -10.82 -8.77 10.00
C PRO A 53 -12.00 -8.08 9.30
N THR A 54 -12.81 -8.86 8.56
CA THR A 54 -14.03 -8.35 7.94
C THR A 54 -14.93 -7.73 8.99
N CYS A 55 -15.11 -6.41 8.90
CA CYS A 55 -15.82 -5.61 9.87
C CYS A 55 -17.21 -5.27 9.34
N HIS A 56 -18.25 -5.74 10.04
CA HIS A 56 -19.63 -5.44 9.70
C HIS A 56 -20.15 -4.32 10.59
N TYR A 57 -20.66 -3.28 9.94
CA TYR A 57 -21.35 -2.17 10.58
C TYR A 57 -22.86 -2.36 10.39
N ALA A 58 -23.63 -2.00 11.40
CA ALA A 58 -25.09 -2.02 11.26
C ALA A 58 -25.55 -0.93 10.28
N SER A 59 -26.56 -1.27 9.47
CA SER A 59 -27.21 -0.32 8.58
C SER A 59 -27.93 0.76 9.39
N LYS A 60 -27.61 2.03 9.10
CA LYS A 60 -28.30 3.17 9.71
C LYS A 60 -29.58 3.46 8.92
N PRO A 61 -30.77 3.40 9.56
CA PRO A 61 -32.00 3.79 8.89
C PRO A 61 -31.98 5.30 8.61
N PHE A 62 -32.47 5.69 7.43
CA PHE A 62 -32.71 7.09 7.10
C PHE A 62 -34.08 7.53 7.60
N ALA A 63 -34.30 8.85 7.72
CA ALA A 63 -35.59 9.40 8.15
C ALA A 63 -36.76 8.97 7.23
N SER A 64 -36.49 8.60 5.98
CA SER A 64 -37.46 8.05 5.03
C SER A 64 -37.99 6.65 5.40
N ALA A 65 -37.24 5.88 6.20
CA ALA A 65 -37.69 4.59 6.76
C ALA A 65 -38.59 4.75 8.00
N GLY A 66 -38.83 6.00 8.43
CA GLY A 66 -39.63 6.36 9.60
C GLY A 66 -38.78 6.98 10.72
N LEU A 67 -39.39 7.92 11.47
CA LEU A 67 -38.69 8.65 12.55
C LEU A 67 -38.32 7.77 13.74
N ALA A 68 -39.15 6.77 14.08
CA ALA A 68 -38.90 5.85 15.18
C ALA A 68 -37.67 4.94 14.97
N PRO A 69 -37.51 4.23 13.81
CA PRO A 69 -36.28 3.49 13.54
C PRO A 69 -35.09 4.42 13.32
N PHE A 70 -35.30 5.62 12.73
CA PHE A 70 -34.26 6.64 12.56
C PHE A 70 -33.62 7.08 13.89
N LEU A 71 -34.42 7.46 14.89
CA LEU A 71 -33.90 7.87 16.20
C LEU A 71 -33.21 6.72 16.94
N ASN A 72 -33.81 5.52 16.94
CA ASN A 72 -33.20 4.35 17.57
C ASN A 72 -31.86 3.98 16.93
N GLY A 73 -31.79 3.98 15.60
CA GLY A 73 -30.56 3.72 14.87
C GLY A 73 -29.51 4.83 15.06
N TRP A 74 -29.94 6.08 15.19
CA TRP A 74 -29.02 7.15 15.55
C TRP A 74 -28.43 6.90 16.93
N LEU A 75 -29.26 6.73 17.98
CA LEU A 75 -28.81 6.54 19.37
C LEU A 75 -27.96 5.27 19.58
N CYS A 76 -28.34 4.13 18.97
CA CYS A 76 -27.60 2.88 19.14
C CYS A 76 -26.28 2.84 18.33
N PHE A 77 -26.21 3.47 17.16
CA PHE A 77 -25.06 3.35 16.24
C PHE A 77 -24.20 4.63 16.18
N LEU A 78 -24.17 5.45 17.22
CA LEU A 78 -23.29 6.63 17.29
C LEU A 78 -21.80 6.25 17.27
N THR A 79 -21.44 5.13 17.92
CA THR A 79 -20.05 4.72 18.11
C THR A 79 -19.48 3.85 16.99
N ASN A 80 -20.27 3.53 15.96
CA ASN A 80 -19.90 2.63 14.85
C ASN A 80 -19.08 1.43 15.33
N ARG A 81 -19.64 0.59 16.20
CA ARG A 81 -18.93 -0.60 16.67
C ARG A 81 -18.77 -1.61 15.54
N CYS A 82 -17.56 -2.12 15.42
CA CYS A 82 -17.22 -3.19 14.51
C CYS A 82 -17.71 -4.54 15.05
N SER A 83 -18.39 -5.31 14.23
CA SER A 83 -18.86 -6.66 14.56
C SER A 83 -18.36 -7.68 13.53
N VAL A 84 -18.15 -8.92 13.97
CA VAL A 84 -17.59 -9.99 13.13
C VAL A 84 -18.65 -10.60 12.20
N SER A 85 -19.93 -10.46 12.55
CA SER A 85 -21.08 -10.93 11.78
C SER A 85 -22.05 -9.76 11.53
N PRO A 86 -22.83 -9.78 10.45
CA PRO A 86 -23.76 -8.70 10.17
C PRO A 86 -24.76 -8.51 11.31
N VAL A 87 -25.08 -7.25 11.59
CA VAL A 87 -25.89 -6.89 12.75
C VAL A 87 -27.34 -6.66 12.36
N THR A 88 -27.62 -6.19 11.15
CA THR A 88 -28.99 -5.87 10.75
C THR A 88 -29.71 -7.08 10.18
N GLY A 89 -30.99 -7.22 10.53
CA GLY A 89 -31.85 -8.34 10.13
C GLY A 89 -32.00 -8.55 8.61
N ASP A 90 -31.89 -7.49 7.79
CA ASP A 90 -31.91 -7.61 6.33
C ASP A 90 -30.63 -8.27 5.78
N GLU A 91 -29.48 -7.95 6.35
CA GLU A 91 -28.20 -8.58 6.00
C GLU A 91 -28.10 -10.01 6.55
N GLN A 92 -28.56 -10.23 7.78
CA GLN A 92 -28.66 -11.57 8.39
C GLN A 92 -29.55 -12.50 7.56
N ARG A 93 -30.70 -11.99 7.07
CA ARG A 93 -31.61 -12.76 6.22
C ARG A 93 -30.97 -13.14 4.88
N LYS A 94 -30.23 -12.23 4.23
CA LYS A 94 -29.52 -12.53 2.98
C LYS A 94 -28.40 -13.55 3.16
N LEU A 95 -27.72 -13.56 4.31
CA LEU A 95 -26.72 -14.58 4.61
C LEU A 95 -27.34 -15.94 4.91
N GLY A 96 -28.47 -15.98 5.62
CA GLY A 96 -29.25 -17.21 5.79
C GLY A 96 -29.71 -17.82 4.47
N GLU A 97 -30.26 -16.99 3.57
CA GLU A 97 -30.64 -17.41 2.21
C GLU A 97 -29.42 -17.87 1.39
N GLY A 98 -28.25 -17.23 1.53
CA GLY A 98 -27.01 -17.64 0.87
C GLY A 98 -26.46 -18.98 1.37
N VAL A 99 -26.55 -19.24 2.68
CA VAL A 99 -26.17 -20.52 3.30
C VAL A 99 -27.13 -21.63 2.90
N GLU A 100 -28.44 -21.38 2.90
CA GLU A 100 -29.47 -22.35 2.51
C GLU A 100 -29.40 -22.74 1.02
N ASN A 101 -29.02 -21.80 0.14
CA ASN A 101 -28.81 -22.08 -1.30
C ASN A 101 -27.44 -22.72 -1.62
N SER A 102 -26.53 -22.81 -0.65
CA SER A 102 -25.21 -23.45 -0.80
C SER A 102 -25.17 -24.87 -0.22
N LEU A 103 -26.31 -25.34 0.30
CA LEU A 103 -26.56 -26.66 0.87
C LEU A 103 -27.52 -27.44 -0.05
#